data_AF-A0AAD9LHQ7-F1
#
_entry.id   AF-A0AAD9LHQ7-F1
#
_cell.length_a   1.000
_cell.length_b   1.000
_cell.length_c   1.000
_cell.angle_alpha   90.00
_cell.angle_beta   90.00
_cell.angle_gamma   90.00
#
_symmetry.space_group_name_H-M   'P 1'
#
loop_
_entity.id
_entity.type
_entity.pdbx_description
1 polymer ?
#
loop_
_entity_poly.entity_id
_entity_poly.type
_entity_poly.pdbx_seq_one_letter_code
_entity_poly.pdbx_strand_id
1 'polypeptide(L)'
;MDTPESPTEGNRGASMDPALPSSIVGLIGMTLSSRRKRASCITSDLKTANEIIATNHHVPVELQQVLVAEALEKKIRRRESVRIAQTRFREKKMKAQNTIRSAIAKLKSDIKYLESNSLRIPIAPTKWALASEYFRQFNCYVASHGAFGPTASEFLHEMMDPDVLVGSQFGVEAALENWKLFTVYFEDVRVEIKDMKMPTPDTLVASTTTSVCITNKTLRNAFPHLIDDSGKPSPLATRLLGEKLVMKDSVLFRWDSSTDKVAQLLTQTDMLTSMLNVLHSLEDVSSVFCKARITLHQ
;
A
#
# COMPACT_ATOMS: atom_id res chain seq x y z
N MET A 1 -10.76 17.44 -67.82
CA MET A 1 -12.06 17.62 -67.15
C MET A 1 -11.85 17.43 -65.66
N ASP A 2 -11.99 18.40 -64.79
CA ASP A 2 -11.98 19.86 -64.87
C ASP A 2 -12.01 20.34 -63.42
N THR A 3 -11.33 21.46 -63.15
CA THR A 3 -11.54 22.34 -61.99
C THR A 3 -12.99 22.86 -61.93
N PRO A 4 -13.49 23.38 -60.78
CA PRO A 4 -13.40 24.83 -60.49
C PRO A 4 -13.27 25.15 -58.97
N GLU A 5 -12.41 26.11 -58.57
CA GLU A 5 -12.63 27.57 -58.32
C GLU A 5 -12.97 27.97 -56.87
N SER A 6 -12.37 29.09 -56.49
CA SER A 6 -12.40 29.84 -55.21
C SER A 6 -13.72 30.55 -54.90
N PRO A 7 -13.84 31.20 -53.72
CA PRO A 7 -13.85 32.67 -53.77
C PRO A 7 -13.06 33.41 -52.66
N THR A 8 -12.60 34.59 -53.07
CA THR A 8 -12.05 35.76 -52.35
C THR A 8 -13.02 36.47 -51.42
N GLU A 9 -12.53 37.01 -50.30
CA GLU A 9 -12.99 38.22 -49.59
C GLU A 9 -11.97 38.51 -48.47
N GLY A 10 -11.48 39.70 -48.13
CA GLY A 10 -11.76 41.07 -48.50
C GLY A 10 -11.09 41.94 -47.43
N ASN A 11 -10.00 42.60 -47.77
CA ASN A 11 -9.25 43.50 -46.89
C ASN A 11 -10.04 44.81 -46.69
N ARG A 12 -10.33 45.21 -45.45
CA ARG A 12 -10.81 46.57 -45.16
C ARG A 12 -10.22 47.07 -43.85
N GLY A 13 -9.36 48.08 -43.98
CA GLY A 13 -8.58 48.69 -42.91
C GLY A 13 -9.42 49.48 -41.92
N ALA A 14 -8.90 49.56 -40.69
CA ALA A 14 -9.32 50.54 -39.70
C ALA A 14 -8.19 51.56 -39.53
N SER A 15 -8.51 52.77 -40.00
CA SER A 15 -7.90 54.09 -39.84
C SER A 15 -6.88 54.28 -38.69
N MET A 16 -5.72 54.83 -39.05
CA MET A 16 -4.76 55.51 -38.17
C MET A 16 -5.15 56.99 -38.00
N ASP A 17 -5.12 57.53 -36.77
CA ASP A 17 -4.44 58.77 -36.34
C ASP A 17 -4.97 59.23 -34.96
N PRO A 18 -4.14 59.80 -34.06
CA PRO A 18 -3.00 60.68 -34.32
C PRO A 18 -1.64 59.97 -34.25
N ALA A 19 -0.77 60.31 -35.20
CA ALA A 19 0.59 59.80 -35.33
C ALA A 19 1.40 59.88 -34.03
N LEU A 20 1.51 58.74 -33.35
CA LEU A 20 2.49 58.54 -32.28
C LEU A 20 3.91 58.72 -32.86
N PRO A 21 4.82 59.42 -32.17
CA PRO A 21 6.21 59.55 -32.59
C PRO A 21 6.88 58.20 -32.85
N SER A 22 7.86 58.19 -33.75
CA SER A 22 8.67 57.02 -34.13
C SER A 22 9.24 56.26 -32.92
N SER A 23 9.59 56.95 -31.83
CA SER A 23 10.11 56.36 -30.59
C SER A 23 9.07 55.52 -29.83
N ILE A 24 7.79 55.90 -29.87
CA ILE A 24 6.68 55.18 -29.21
C ILE A 24 6.20 54.03 -30.09
N VAL A 25 6.15 54.24 -31.41
CA VAL A 25 5.83 53.19 -32.39
C VAL A 25 6.81 52.02 -32.28
N GLY A 26 8.09 52.32 -32.01
CA GLY A 26 9.12 51.30 -31.78
C GLY A 26 8.90 50.44 -30.53
N LEU A 27 8.22 50.95 -29.50
CA LEU A 27 7.97 50.23 -28.24
C LEU A 27 6.71 49.34 -28.29
N ILE A 28 5.75 49.68 -29.15
CA ILE A 28 4.47 48.95 -29.25
C ILE A 28 4.70 47.54 -29.80
N GLY A 29 4.25 46.52 -29.07
CA GLY A 29 4.34 45.13 -29.52
C GLY A 29 5.74 44.50 -29.41
N MET A 30 6.69 45.17 -28.74
CA MET A 30 7.97 44.57 -28.39
C MET A 30 7.79 43.50 -27.31
N THR A 31 7.67 42.25 -27.75
CA THR A 31 8.04 41.02 -27.02
C THR A 31 8.04 39.85 -28.01
N LEU A 32 9.10 39.05 -28.04
CA LEU A 32 9.26 37.92 -28.98
C LEU A 32 8.65 36.64 -28.40
N SER A 33 7.81 35.94 -29.18
CA SER A 33 7.82 34.46 -29.34
C SER A 33 6.63 33.85 -30.10
N SER A 34 5.58 34.60 -30.49
CA SER A 34 4.51 34.05 -31.35
C SER A 34 3.68 35.17 -32.00
N ARG A 35 3.28 35.01 -33.28
CA ARG A 35 2.43 35.97 -34.02
C ARG A 35 1.12 36.30 -33.28
N ARG A 36 0.47 35.31 -32.66
CA ARG A 36 -0.79 35.49 -31.91
C ARG A 36 -0.60 36.31 -30.62
N LYS A 37 0.49 36.05 -29.89
CA LYS A 37 0.83 36.80 -28.66
C LYS A 37 1.24 38.24 -28.96
N ARG A 38 1.88 38.46 -30.12
CA ARG A 38 2.26 39.80 -30.60
C ARG A 38 1.02 40.68 -30.84
N ALA A 39 -0.01 40.16 -31.50
CA ALA A 39 -1.25 40.91 -31.74
C ALA A 39 -1.95 41.35 -30.43
N SER A 40 -2.06 40.46 -29.44
CA SER A 40 -2.65 40.79 -28.13
C SER A 40 -1.79 41.77 -27.31
N CYS A 41 -0.47 41.71 -27.45
CA CYS A 41 0.42 42.69 -26.82
C CYS A 41 0.27 44.08 -27.45
N ILE A 42 0.19 44.15 -28.77
CA ILE A 42 0.00 45.40 -29.52
C ILE A 42 -1.31 46.08 -29.12
N THR A 43 -2.43 45.35 -29.09
CA THR A 43 -3.72 45.93 -28.70
C THR A 43 -3.72 46.43 -27.25
N SER A 44 -3.09 45.70 -26.34
CA SER A 44 -2.94 46.12 -24.95
C SER A 44 -2.05 47.35 -24.79
N ASP A 45 -0.96 47.46 -25.56
CA ASP A 45 -0.01 48.56 -25.49
C ASP A 45 -0.59 49.84 -26.11
N LEU A 46 -1.32 49.71 -27.22
CA LEU A 46 -2.09 50.81 -27.82
C LEU A 46 -3.16 51.33 -26.87
N LYS A 47 -3.88 50.44 -26.18
CA LYS A 47 -4.87 50.84 -25.18
C LYS A 47 -4.23 51.63 -24.04
N THR A 48 -3.10 51.16 -23.50
CA THR A 48 -2.36 51.88 -22.45
C THR A 48 -1.84 53.24 -22.92
N ALA A 49 -1.30 53.33 -24.13
CA ALA A 49 -0.84 54.60 -24.70
C ALA A 49 -2.01 55.60 -24.84
N ASN A 50 -3.13 55.16 -25.40
CA ASN A 50 -4.32 55.99 -25.58
C ASN A 50 -4.95 56.42 -24.25
N GLU A 51 -4.97 55.56 -23.23
CA GLU A 51 -5.44 55.89 -21.89
C GLU A 51 -4.58 56.97 -21.23
N ILE A 52 -3.24 56.86 -21.32
CA ILE A 52 -2.31 57.84 -20.74
C ILE A 52 -2.43 59.20 -21.45
N ILE A 53 -2.58 59.19 -22.78
CA ILE A 53 -2.83 60.40 -23.57
C ILE A 53 -4.17 61.02 -23.15
N ALA A 54 -5.21 60.19 -23.00
CA ALA A 54 -6.55 60.63 -22.60
C ALA A 54 -6.58 61.31 -21.22
N THR A 55 -5.83 60.79 -20.26
CA THR A 55 -5.80 61.33 -18.89
C THR A 55 -4.89 62.54 -18.71
N ASN A 56 -3.96 62.79 -19.63
CA ASN A 56 -2.93 63.84 -19.50
C ASN A 56 -3.00 64.93 -20.56
N HIS A 57 -4.16 65.14 -21.21
CA HIS A 57 -4.36 66.12 -22.28
C HIS A 57 -3.93 67.57 -21.97
N HIS A 58 -3.83 67.94 -20.68
CA HIS A 58 -3.44 69.27 -20.21
C HIS A 58 -1.91 69.47 -20.14
N VAL A 59 -1.15 68.39 -20.31
CA VAL A 59 0.33 68.38 -20.29
C VAL A 59 0.83 68.65 -21.72
N PRO A 60 1.94 69.39 -21.92
CA PRO A 60 2.57 69.54 -23.23
C PRO A 60 2.82 68.19 -23.92
N VAL A 61 2.57 68.12 -25.23
CA VAL A 61 2.63 66.89 -26.03
C VAL A 61 3.95 66.14 -25.86
N GLU A 62 5.06 66.85 -25.72
CA GLU A 62 6.40 66.30 -25.49
C GLU A 62 6.50 65.53 -24.17
N LEU A 63 5.89 66.05 -23.09
CA LEU A 63 5.87 65.40 -21.79
C LEU A 63 4.88 64.22 -21.74
N GLN A 64 3.76 64.30 -22.48
CA GLN A 64 2.86 63.15 -22.65
C GLN A 64 3.57 61.97 -23.33
N GLN A 65 4.40 62.26 -24.33
CA GLN A 65 5.17 61.24 -25.06
C GLN A 65 6.18 60.52 -24.15
N VAL A 66 6.85 61.27 -23.27
CA VAL A 66 7.78 60.69 -22.28
C VAL A 66 7.03 59.76 -21.30
N LEU A 67 5.86 60.17 -20.80
CA LEU A 67 5.04 59.37 -19.89
C LEU A 67 4.54 58.07 -20.54
N VAL A 68 4.12 58.14 -21.80
CA VAL A 68 3.71 56.96 -22.57
C VAL A 68 4.90 56.02 -22.79
N ALA A 69 6.05 56.55 -23.18
CA ALA A 69 7.26 55.75 -23.39
C ALA A 69 7.70 55.03 -22.11
N GLU A 70 7.75 55.74 -20.97
CA GLU A 70 8.13 55.16 -19.68
C GLU A 70 7.15 54.06 -19.23
N ALA A 71 5.85 54.30 -19.39
CA ALA A 71 4.82 53.32 -19.04
C ALA A 71 4.92 52.05 -19.91
N LEU A 72 5.15 52.20 -21.22
CA LEU A 72 5.35 51.09 -22.14
C LEU A 72 6.64 50.32 -21.83
N GLU A 73 7.74 51.01 -21.56
CA GLU A 73 9.00 50.37 -21.14
C GLU A 73 8.82 49.56 -19.86
N LYS A 74 8.16 50.12 -18.85
CA LYS A 74 7.88 49.41 -17.58
C LYS A 74 7.04 48.15 -17.82
N LYS A 75 6.07 48.23 -18.73
CA LYS A 75 5.21 47.09 -19.10
C LYS A 75 5.99 46.02 -19.89
N ILE A 76 6.88 46.41 -20.80
CA ILE A 76 7.79 45.51 -21.52
C ILE A 76 8.70 44.79 -20.51
N ARG A 77 9.35 45.53 -19.60
CA ARG A 77 10.22 44.97 -18.54
C ARG A 77 9.46 43.98 -17.65
N ARG A 78 8.22 44.30 -17.25
CA ARG A 78 7.38 43.41 -16.45
C ARG A 78 7.02 42.12 -17.20
N ARG A 79 6.64 42.22 -18.48
CA ARG A 79 6.33 41.05 -19.33
C ARG A 79 7.54 40.13 -19.47
N GLU A 80 8.72 40.69 -19.70
CA GLU A 80 9.95 39.91 -19.81
C GLU A 80 10.33 39.24 -18.48
N SER A 81 10.19 39.96 -17.37
CA SER A 81 10.44 39.42 -16.02
C SER A 81 9.50 38.25 -15.70
N VAL A 82 8.21 38.36 -16.03
CA VAL A 82 7.22 37.29 -15.85
C VAL A 82 7.55 36.08 -16.74
N ARG A 83 7.94 36.32 -18.00
CA ARG A 83 8.37 35.25 -18.92
C ARG A 83 9.56 34.48 -18.36
N ILE A 84 10.61 35.18 -17.90
CA ILE A 84 11.79 34.56 -17.30
C ILE A 84 11.40 33.75 -16.05
N ALA A 85 10.57 34.31 -15.18
CA ALA A 85 10.09 33.61 -13.98
C ALA A 85 9.28 32.35 -14.33
N GLN A 86 8.41 32.41 -15.34
CA GLN A 86 7.64 31.25 -15.83
C GLN A 86 8.55 30.17 -16.42
N THR A 87 9.55 30.54 -17.22
CA THR A 87 10.54 29.61 -17.77
C THR A 87 11.31 28.93 -16.66
N ARG A 88 11.85 29.69 -15.70
CA ARG A 88 12.57 29.17 -14.52
C ARG A 88 11.70 28.25 -13.68
N PHE A 89 10.42 28.59 -13.49
CA PHE A 89 9.48 27.74 -12.76
C PHE A 89 9.24 26.40 -13.47
N ARG A 90 9.06 26.42 -14.80
CA ARG A 90 8.91 25.20 -15.62
C ARG A 90 10.17 24.33 -15.56
N GLU A 91 11.35 24.93 -15.66
CA GLU A 91 12.63 24.23 -15.53
C GLU A 91 12.79 23.60 -14.15
N LYS A 92 12.50 24.32 -13.06
CA LYS A 92 12.53 23.79 -11.69
C LYS A 92 11.58 22.59 -11.53
N LYS A 93 10.36 22.71 -12.06
CA LYS A 93 9.37 21.62 -12.02
C LYS A 93 9.87 20.37 -12.76
N MET A 94 10.42 20.54 -13.97
CA MET A 94 11.01 19.44 -14.75
C MET A 94 12.20 18.80 -14.03
N LYS A 95 13.08 19.61 -13.43
CA LYS A 95 14.24 19.10 -12.67
C LYS A 95 13.81 18.28 -11.45
N ALA A 96 12.81 18.75 -10.69
CA ALA A 96 12.26 18.00 -9.56
C ALA A 96 11.65 16.66 -10.01
N GLN A 97 10.84 16.67 -11.07
CA GLN A 97 10.23 15.46 -11.63
C GLN A 97 11.27 14.45 -12.11
N ASN A 98 12.33 14.91 -12.78
CA ASN A 98 13.43 14.04 -13.22
C ASN A 98 14.24 13.48 -12.04
N THR A 99 14.43 14.27 -10.99
CA THR A 99 15.10 13.82 -9.75
C THR A 99 14.29 12.70 -9.08
N ILE A 100 12.98 12.86 -8.96
CA ILE A 100 12.10 11.80 -8.41
C ILE A 100 12.13 10.56 -9.30
N ARG A 101 12.03 10.73 -10.62
CA ARG A 101 12.02 9.60 -11.57
C ARG A 101 13.33 8.81 -11.52
N SER A 102 14.47 9.49 -11.43
CA SER A 102 15.78 8.84 -11.27
C SER A 102 15.93 8.17 -9.92
N ALA A 103 15.43 8.76 -8.83
CA ALA A 103 15.41 8.14 -7.51
C ALA A 103 14.55 6.86 -7.49
N ILE A 104 13.37 6.87 -8.10
CA ILE A 104 12.51 5.68 -8.23
C ILE A 104 13.21 4.60 -9.07
N ALA A 105 13.81 4.98 -10.20
CA ALA A 105 14.55 4.03 -11.04
C ALA A 105 15.72 3.39 -10.28
N LYS A 106 16.45 4.20 -9.51
CA LYS A 106 17.53 3.73 -8.64
C LYS A 106 17.01 2.78 -7.56
N LEU A 107 15.99 3.18 -6.79
CA LEU A 107 15.38 2.32 -5.76
C LEU A 107 14.87 1.00 -6.34
N LYS A 108 14.23 1.00 -7.51
CA LYS A 108 13.81 -0.23 -8.19
C LYS A 108 14.99 -1.11 -8.59
N SER A 109 16.08 -0.50 -9.07
CA SER A 109 17.31 -1.22 -9.39
C SER A 109 17.97 -1.79 -8.14
N ASP A 110 18.00 -1.03 -7.05
CA ASP A 110 18.57 -1.44 -5.77
C ASP A 110 17.77 -2.59 -5.15
N ILE A 111 16.43 -2.53 -5.18
CA ILE A 111 15.56 -3.64 -4.78
C ILE A 111 15.87 -4.88 -5.61
N LYS A 112 15.87 -4.77 -6.94
CA LYS A 112 16.17 -5.90 -7.83
C LYS A 112 17.56 -6.48 -7.56
N TYR A 113 18.55 -5.61 -7.33
CA TYR A 113 19.91 -6.02 -7.00
C TYR A 113 19.95 -6.77 -5.66
N LEU A 114 19.34 -6.23 -4.61
CA LEU A 114 19.30 -6.84 -3.28
C LEU A 114 18.53 -8.18 -3.28
N GLU A 115 17.43 -8.28 -4.02
CA GLU A 115 16.73 -9.53 -4.27
C GLU A 115 17.64 -10.53 -4.98
N SER A 116 18.34 -10.09 -6.03
CA SER A 116 19.26 -10.96 -6.80
C SER A 116 20.50 -11.37 -6.02
N ASN A 117 20.99 -10.53 -5.10
CA ASN A 117 22.15 -10.82 -4.26
C ASN A 117 21.76 -11.69 -3.05
N SER A 118 20.54 -11.56 -2.53
CA SER A 118 19.97 -12.48 -1.54
C SER A 118 19.85 -13.91 -2.10
N LEU A 119 19.70 -14.06 -3.42
CA LEU A 119 19.68 -15.37 -4.11
C LEU A 119 21.07 -15.95 -4.40
N ARG A 120 22.16 -15.19 -4.19
CA ARG A 120 23.54 -15.62 -4.56
C ARG A 120 24.33 -16.24 -3.42
N ILE A 121 23.83 -16.13 -2.19
CA ILE A 121 24.37 -16.88 -1.07
C ILE A 121 23.33 -17.96 -0.79
N PRO A 122 23.63 -19.25 -0.95
CA PRO A 122 22.83 -20.32 -0.36
C PRO A 122 23.03 -20.20 1.14
N ILE A 123 22.36 -19.22 1.76
CA ILE A 123 22.25 -19.16 3.20
C ILE A 123 21.26 -20.26 3.52
N ALA A 124 21.73 -21.35 4.12
CA ALA A 124 20.84 -22.33 4.74
C ALA A 124 19.76 -21.54 5.51
N PRO A 125 18.46 -21.81 5.28
CA PRO A 125 17.41 -20.97 5.79
C PRO A 125 17.56 -20.85 7.31
N THR A 126 17.66 -19.61 7.80
CA THR A 126 17.82 -19.38 9.25
C THR A 126 16.64 -19.99 10.01
N LYS A 127 16.83 -20.37 11.28
CA LYS A 127 15.74 -20.87 12.14
C LYS A 127 14.51 -19.94 12.16
N TRP A 128 14.75 -18.63 12.07
CA TRP A 128 13.72 -17.60 11.94
C TRP A 128 12.95 -17.69 10.61
N ALA A 129 13.67 -17.90 9.50
CA ALA A 129 13.06 -18.08 8.19
C ALA A 129 12.25 -19.38 8.13
N LEU A 130 12.78 -20.49 8.65
CA LEU A 130 12.07 -21.77 8.72
C LEU A 130 10.79 -21.67 9.57
N ALA A 131 10.87 -21.06 10.75
CA ALA A 131 9.70 -20.87 11.60
C ALA A 131 8.68 -19.90 10.97
N SER A 132 9.12 -18.84 10.28
CA SER A 132 8.22 -17.95 9.53
C SER A 132 7.51 -18.68 8.39
N GLU A 133 8.26 -19.53 7.67
CA GLU A 133 7.75 -20.35 6.59
C GLU A 133 6.75 -21.40 7.10
N TYR A 134 6.98 -21.98 8.28
CA TYR A 134 6.00 -22.85 8.96
C TYR A 134 4.64 -22.16 9.12
N PHE A 135 4.60 -20.93 9.63
CA PHE A 135 3.33 -20.19 9.77
C PHE A 135 2.71 -19.83 8.43
N ARG A 136 3.53 -19.52 7.43
CA ARG A 136 3.05 -19.25 6.07
C ARG A 136 2.37 -20.48 5.48
N GLN A 137 3.02 -21.64 5.58
CA GLN A 137 2.50 -22.92 5.09
C GLN A 137 1.24 -23.33 5.86
N PHE A 138 1.21 -23.15 7.19
CA PHE A 138 0.00 -23.36 7.98
C PHE A 138 -1.16 -22.49 7.50
N ASN A 139 -0.95 -21.18 7.37
CA ASN A 139 -1.98 -20.25 6.90
C ASN A 139 -2.47 -20.59 5.47
N CYS A 140 -1.58 -20.99 4.57
CA CYS A 140 -1.94 -21.47 3.23
C CYS A 140 -2.76 -22.78 3.30
N TYR A 141 -2.36 -23.71 4.15
CA TYR A 141 -3.05 -24.98 4.35
C TYR A 141 -4.48 -24.77 4.86
N VAL A 142 -4.67 -23.91 5.88
CA VAL A 142 -6.01 -23.63 6.41
C VAL A 142 -6.87 -22.83 5.45
N ALA A 143 -6.31 -21.84 4.75
CA ALA A 143 -7.04 -21.06 3.74
C ALA A 143 -7.55 -21.92 2.58
N SER A 144 -6.79 -22.95 2.23
CA SER A 144 -7.17 -23.91 1.19
C SER A 144 -8.03 -25.07 1.69
N HIS A 145 -8.47 -25.06 2.95
CA HIS A 145 -9.26 -26.13 3.56
C HIS A 145 -8.58 -27.50 3.47
N GLY A 146 -7.24 -27.52 3.54
CA GLY A 146 -6.44 -28.74 3.45
C GLY A 146 -6.22 -29.28 2.03
N ALA A 147 -6.56 -28.51 0.98
CA ALA A 147 -6.38 -28.94 -0.42
C ALA A 147 -4.91 -28.91 -0.90
N PHE A 148 -4.01 -28.23 -0.20
CA PHE A 148 -2.57 -28.23 -0.50
C PHE A 148 -1.87 -29.46 0.08
N GLY A 149 -2.01 -30.60 -0.61
CA GLY A 149 -1.48 -31.91 -0.17
C GLY A 149 0.04 -32.09 -0.24
N PRO A 150 0.77 -31.76 -1.33
CA PRO A 150 2.18 -32.14 -1.46
C PRO A 150 3.16 -31.17 -0.79
N THR A 151 3.02 -29.86 -1.02
CA THR A 151 4.03 -28.86 -0.65
C THR A 151 4.18 -28.65 0.86
N ALA A 152 3.09 -28.77 1.62
CA ALA A 152 3.13 -28.65 3.07
C ALA A 152 3.77 -29.87 3.74
N SER A 153 3.46 -31.07 3.25
CA SER A 153 4.05 -32.32 3.74
C SER A 153 5.55 -32.37 3.45
N GLU A 154 5.97 -32.09 2.20
CA GLU A 154 7.38 -32.03 1.81
C GLU A 154 8.17 -31.04 2.68
N PHE A 155 7.61 -29.85 2.90
CA PHE A 155 8.22 -28.83 3.76
C PHE A 155 8.39 -29.31 5.21
N LEU A 156 7.37 -29.93 5.81
CA LEU A 156 7.47 -30.41 7.19
C LEU A 156 8.48 -31.57 7.33
N HIS A 157 8.56 -32.48 6.35
CA HIS A 157 9.57 -33.54 6.33
C HIS A 157 11.00 -33.01 6.13
N GLU A 158 11.17 -31.91 5.42
CA GLU A 158 12.46 -31.23 5.29
C GLU A 158 12.86 -30.56 6.61
N MET A 159 11.93 -29.81 7.22
CA MET A 159 12.16 -29.00 8.43
C MET A 159 12.28 -29.82 9.73
N MET A 160 11.50 -30.90 9.86
CA MET A 160 11.35 -31.64 11.12
C MET A 160 12.10 -32.97 11.11
N ASP A 161 12.57 -33.35 12.29
CA ASP A 161 13.12 -34.68 12.51
C ASP A 161 12.02 -35.74 12.30
N PRO A 162 12.33 -36.93 11.73
CA PRO A 162 11.34 -38.00 11.55
C PRO A 162 10.61 -38.38 12.84
N ASP A 163 11.27 -38.27 14.01
CA ASP A 163 10.72 -38.58 15.33
C ASP A 163 10.42 -37.31 16.15
N VAL A 164 10.14 -36.18 15.48
CA VAL A 164 9.78 -34.91 16.13
C VAL A 164 8.68 -35.08 17.18
N LEU A 165 8.88 -34.54 18.38
CA LEU A 165 7.85 -34.48 19.42
C LEU A 165 6.90 -33.30 19.14
N VAL A 166 5.67 -33.58 18.73
CA VAL A 166 4.61 -32.60 18.46
C VAL A 166 3.59 -32.64 19.58
N GLY A 167 3.70 -31.71 20.54
CA GLY A 167 2.93 -31.75 21.78
C GLY A 167 3.21 -33.04 22.56
N SER A 168 2.27 -34.00 22.51
CA SER A 168 2.38 -35.32 23.16
C SER A 168 2.51 -36.49 22.18
N GLN A 169 2.63 -36.22 20.88
CA GLN A 169 2.70 -37.22 19.81
C GLN A 169 4.06 -37.16 19.11
N PHE A 170 4.44 -38.22 18.39
CA PHE A 170 5.70 -38.30 17.67
C PHE A 170 5.49 -38.34 16.16
N GLY A 171 6.43 -37.73 15.45
CA GLY A 171 6.57 -37.78 14.01
C GLY A 171 5.91 -36.64 13.25
N VAL A 172 6.37 -36.43 12.02
CA VAL A 172 5.93 -35.34 11.13
C VAL A 172 4.42 -35.43 10.85
N GLU A 173 3.88 -36.64 10.76
CA GLU A 173 2.45 -36.85 10.54
C GLU A 173 1.58 -36.35 11.69
N ALA A 174 2.10 -36.29 12.92
CA ALA A 174 1.38 -35.69 14.04
C ALA A 174 1.20 -34.18 13.84
N ALA A 175 2.18 -33.48 13.24
CA ALA A 175 2.04 -32.07 12.89
C ALA A 175 0.99 -31.85 11.78
N LEU A 176 1.00 -32.69 10.75
CA LEU A 176 0.03 -32.63 9.65
C LEU A 176 -1.39 -32.93 10.13
N GLU A 177 -1.58 -33.95 10.97
CA GLU A 177 -2.89 -34.24 11.54
C GLU A 177 -3.36 -33.09 12.44
N ASN A 178 -2.48 -32.43 13.19
CA ASN A 178 -2.83 -31.24 13.96
C ASN A 178 -3.31 -30.08 13.05
N TRP A 179 -2.63 -29.85 11.92
CA TRP A 179 -3.06 -28.84 10.93
C TRP A 179 -4.43 -29.18 10.35
N LYS A 180 -4.68 -30.45 10.05
CA LYS A 180 -5.96 -30.96 9.57
C LYS A 180 -7.06 -30.84 10.61
N LEU A 181 -6.80 -31.10 11.88
CA LEU A 181 -7.78 -30.89 12.95
C LEU A 181 -8.25 -29.44 13.03
N PHE A 182 -7.34 -28.47 12.84
CA PHE A 182 -7.71 -27.05 12.75
C PHE A 182 -8.69 -26.78 11.60
N THR A 183 -8.50 -27.37 10.41
CA THR A 183 -9.42 -27.19 9.28
C THR A 183 -10.73 -27.94 9.46
N VAL A 184 -10.77 -28.99 10.28
CA VAL A 184 -12.01 -29.71 10.64
C VAL A 184 -12.84 -28.91 11.64
N TYR A 185 -12.20 -28.26 12.62
CA TYR A 185 -12.91 -27.53 13.68
C TYR A 185 -13.29 -26.11 13.29
N PHE A 186 -12.42 -25.39 12.58
CA PHE A 186 -12.58 -23.96 12.38
C PHE A 186 -12.70 -23.61 10.90
N GLU A 187 -13.41 -22.51 10.65
CA GLU A 187 -13.44 -21.81 9.38
C GLU A 187 -12.79 -20.44 9.59
N ASP A 188 -12.27 -19.85 8.51
CA ASP A 188 -11.64 -18.52 8.52
C ASP A 188 -10.51 -18.35 9.55
N VAL A 189 -9.69 -19.40 9.73
CA VAL A 189 -8.52 -19.38 10.62
C VAL A 189 -7.48 -18.39 10.10
N ARG A 190 -6.99 -17.51 10.98
CA ARG A 190 -5.86 -16.62 10.70
C ARG A 190 -4.87 -16.65 11.85
N VAL A 191 -3.61 -16.96 11.54
CA VAL A 191 -2.51 -16.91 12.51
C VAL A 191 -1.57 -15.79 12.14
N GLU A 192 -1.36 -14.87 13.08
CA GLU A 192 -0.44 -13.74 12.92
C GLU A 192 0.72 -13.85 13.89
N ILE A 193 1.95 -13.81 13.38
CA ILE A 193 3.16 -13.71 14.21
C ILE A 193 3.23 -12.30 14.79
N LYS A 194 3.36 -12.20 16.11
CA LYS A 194 3.52 -10.92 16.84
C LYS A 194 4.97 -10.66 17.19
N ASP A 195 5.67 -11.71 17.60
CA ASP A 195 7.07 -11.65 17.98
C ASP A 195 7.72 -13.02 17.83
N MET A 196 9.03 -13.04 17.67
CA MET A 196 9.83 -14.25 17.70
C MET A 196 11.07 -13.97 18.53
N LYS A 197 11.46 -14.92 19.37
CA LYS A 197 12.63 -14.82 20.24
C LYS A 197 13.41 -16.11 20.19
N MET A 198 14.72 -16.01 20.37
CA MET A 198 15.60 -17.17 20.42
C MET A 198 16.27 -17.22 21.80
N PRO A 199 15.58 -17.75 22.83
CA PRO A 199 16.10 -17.78 24.20
C PRO A 199 17.39 -18.61 24.32
N THR A 200 17.58 -19.61 23.46
CA THR A 200 18.81 -20.39 23.36
C THR A 200 19.13 -20.63 21.87
N PRO A 201 20.37 -20.98 21.50
CA PRO A 201 20.74 -21.20 20.09
C PRO A 201 19.93 -22.29 19.38
N ASP A 202 19.36 -23.23 20.14
CA ASP A 202 18.57 -24.37 19.68
C ASP A 202 17.06 -24.19 19.86
N THR A 203 16.59 -23.13 20.54
CA THR A 203 15.16 -22.94 20.83
C THR A 203 14.69 -21.59 20.30
N LEU A 204 13.67 -21.61 19.45
CA LEU A 204 12.92 -20.44 19.01
C LEU A 204 11.52 -20.48 19.58
N VAL A 205 11.05 -19.34 20.10
CA VAL A 205 9.69 -19.17 20.59
C VAL A 205 9.03 -18.06 19.79
N ALA A 206 7.97 -18.38 19.08
CA ALA A 206 7.11 -17.44 18.38
C ALA A 206 5.89 -17.12 19.26
N SER A 207 5.57 -15.85 19.43
CA SER A 207 4.29 -15.41 19.99
C SER A 207 3.35 -15.07 18.85
N THR A 208 2.17 -15.68 18.84
CA THR A 208 1.17 -15.52 17.77
C THR A 208 -0.16 -15.05 18.32
N THR A 209 -1.01 -14.61 17.39
CA THR A 209 -2.42 -14.40 17.65
C THR A 209 -3.21 -15.20 16.62
N THR A 210 -4.03 -16.13 17.09
CA THR A 210 -4.93 -16.93 16.27
C THR A 210 -6.35 -16.35 16.35
N SER A 211 -6.93 -16.03 15.21
CA SER A 211 -8.32 -15.60 15.10
C SER A 211 -9.16 -16.66 14.41
N VAL A 212 -10.29 -17.02 14.99
CA VAL A 212 -11.27 -17.97 14.43
C VAL A 212 -12.70 -17.47 14.64
N CYS A 213 -13.62 -17.87 13.76
CA CYS A 213 -15.05 -17.68 13.97
C CYS A 213 -15.67 -19.00 14.43
N ILE A 214 -16.50 -18.97 15.48
CA ILE A 214 -17.23 -20.17 15.90
C ILE A 214 -18.42 -20.34 14.96
N THR A 215 -18.37 -21.35 14.10
CA THR A 215 -19.46 -21.65 13.16
C THR A 215 -20.23 -22.90 13.57
N ASN A 216 -21.30 -23.23 12.84
CA ASN A 216 -22.01 -24.49 13.04
C ASN A 216 -21.08 -25.71 12.88
N LYS A 217 -20.06 -25.61 12.02
CA LYS A 217 -19.03 -26.63 11.87
C LYS A 217 -18.21 -26.79 13.15
N THR A 218 -17.81 -25.68 13.76
CA THR A 218 -17.10 -25.67 15.05
C THR A 218 -17.94 -26.30 16.15
N LEU A 219 -19.22 -25.94 16.28
CA LEU A 219 -20.09 -26.55 17.27
C LEU A 219 -20.24 -28.06 17.06
N ARG A 220 -20.45 -28.52 15.81
CA ARG A 220 -20.59 -29.95 15.50
C ARG A 220 -19.31 -30.74 15.73
N ASN A 221 -18.16 -30.18 15.41
CA ASN A 221 -16.91 -30.92 15.40
C ASN A 221 -16.11 -30.78 16.70
N ALA A 222 -16.08 -29.61 17.32
CA ALA A 222 -15.33 -29.34 18.54
C ALA A 222 -16.19 -29.43 19.81
N PHE A 223 -17.47 -29.05 19.75
CA PHE A 223 -18.39 -29.02 20.89
C PHE A 223 -19.70 -29.81 20.65
N PRO A 224 -19.63 -31.07 20.17
CA PRO A 224 -20.82 -31.80 19.71
C PRO A 224 -21.91 -31.93 20.77
N HIS A 225 -21.53 -32.01 22.04
CA HIS A 225 -22.43 -32.15 23.18
C HIS A 225 -23.29 -30.91 23.46
N LEU A 226 -22.98 -29.76 22.85
CA LEU A 226 -23.80 -28.56 22.95
C LEU A 226 -24.94 -28.53 21.92
N ILE A 227 -25.01 -29.53 21.05
CA ILE A 227 -26.08 -29.75 20.08
C ILE A 227 -26.85 -30.99 20.54
N ASP A 228 -28.17 -30.89 20.64
CA ASP A 228 -29.00 -32.03 21.02
C ASP A 228 -29.22 -33.01 19.85
N ASP A 229 -29.84 -34.15 20.13
CA ASP A 229 -30.10 -35.21 19.13
C ASP A 229 -31.02 -34.74 17.98
N SER A 230 -31.79 -33.66 18.20
CA SER A 230 -32.62 -33.04 17.16
C SER A 230 -31.85 -32.03 16.30
N GLY A 231 -30.58 -31.78 16.60
CA GLY A 231 -29.71 -30.83 15.91
C GLY A 231 -29.88 -29.38 16.39
N LYS A 232 -30.59 -29.15 17.50
CA LYS A 232 -30.83 -27.81 18.04
C LYS A 232 -29.69 -27.41 19.00
N PRO A 233 -29.14 -26.19 18.86
CA PRO A 233 -28.09 -25.72 19.75
C PRO A 233 -28.65 -25.40 21.15
N SER A 234 -27.92 -25.80 22.18
CA SER A 234 -28.12 -25.35 23.56
C SER A 234 -27.96 -23.84 23.71
N PRO A 235 -28.44 -23.21 24.81
CA PRO A 235 -28.25 -21.77 25.04
C PRO A 235 -26.78 -21.32 24.98
N LEU A 236 -25.85 -22.15 25.47
CA LEU A 236 -24.41 -21.89 25.38
C LEU A 236 -23.92 -21.95 23.93
N ALA A 237 -24.34 -22.94 23.15
CA ALA A 237 -24.02 -23.00 21.72
C ALA A 237 -24.58 -21.79 20.96
N THR A 238 -25.80 -21.33 21.26
CA THR A 238 -26.39 -20.13 20.63
C THR A 238 -25.58 -18.87 20.94
N ARG A 239 -25.03 -18.74 22.16
CA ARG A 239 -24.17 -17.62 22.54
C ARG A 239 -22.79 -17.67 21.87
N LEU A 240 -22.26 -18.87 21.64
CA LEU A 240 -20.98 -19.06 20.98
C LEU A 240 -21.08 -18.88 19.46
N LEU A 241 -22.20 -19.25 18.85
CA LEU A 241 -22.36 -19.27 17.40
C LEU A 241 -22.20 -17.85 16.81
N GLY A 242 -21.28 -17.71 15.86
CA GLY A 242 -20.97 -16.46 15.18
C GLY A 242 -19.95 -15.58 15.90
N GLU A 243 -19.53 -15.95 17.11
CA GLU A 243 -18.55 -15.18 17.87
C GLU A 243 -17.14 -15.36 17.30
N LYS A 244 -16.39 -14.26 17.29
CA LYS A 244 -14.98 -14.26 16.88
C LYS A 244 -14.08 -14.44 18.09
N LEU A 245 -13.39 -15.57 18.15
CA LEU A 245 -12.36 -15.81 19.16
C LEU A 245 -11.01 -15.31 18.68
N VAL A 246 -10.33 -14.56 19.55
CA VAL A 246 -8.95 -14.13 19.36
C VAL A 246 -8.12 -14.72 20.49
N MET A 247 -7.24 -15.65 20.17
CA MET A 247 -6.41 -16.42 21.09
C MET A 247 -4.97 -15.94 20.99
N LYS A 248 -4.30 -15.86 22.13
CA LYS A 248 -2.85 -15.63 22.19
C LYS A 248 -2.17 -16.97 22.31
N ASP A 249 -1.19 -17.20 21.44
CA ASP A 249 -0.51 -18.48 21.40
C ASP A 249 1.00 -18.29 21.43
N SER A 250 1.68 -19.34 21.86
CA SER A 250 3.13 -19.45 21.82
C SER A 250 3.51 -20.76 21.16
N VAL A 251 4.34 -20.69 20.13
CA VAL A 251 4.86 -21.87 19.43
C VAL A 251 6.36 -21.96 19.68
N LEU A 252 6.78 -23.03 20.33
CA LEU A 252 8.17 -23.38 20.58
C LEU A 252 8.64 -24.37 19.53
N PHE A 253 9.75 -24.02 18.89
CA PHE A 253 10.51 -24.89 18.01
C PHE A 253 11.86 -25.17 18.68
N ARG A 254 12.19 -26.44 18.89
CA ARG A 254 13.51 -26.87 19.36
C ARG A 254 14.18 -27.67 18.27
N TRP A 255 15.39 -27.26 17.90
CA TRP A 255 16.21 -27.95 16.93
C TRP A 255 17.10 -28.97 17.62
N ASP A 256 17.30 -30.12 16.97
CA ASP A 256 18.42 -30.97 17.28
C ASP A 256 19.69 -30.40 16.66
N SER A 257 20.73 -30.26 17.48
CA SER A 257 22.05 -29.78 17.07
C SER A 257 22.77 -30.71 16.09
N SER A 258 22.40 -32.01 16.06
CA SER A 258 23.09 -32.99 15.20
C SER A 258 22.50 -33.06 13.79
N THR A 259 21.17 -32.96 13.66
CA THR A 259 20.47 -33.03 12.37
C THR A 259 20.13 -31.65 11.78
N ASP A 260 20.24 -30.57 12.57
CA ASP A 260 19.74 -29.22 12.24
C ASP A 260 18.25 -29.19 11.86
N LYS A 261 17.48 -30.14 12.38
CA LYS A 261 16.03 -30.25 12.20
C LYS A 261 15.27 -29.99 13.48
N VAL A 262 13.99 -29.65 13.37
CA VAL A 262 13.11 -29.46 14.53
C VAL A 262 12.79 -30.82 15.16
N ALA A 263 13.29 -31.03 16.38
CA ALA A 263 13.08 -32.24 17.17
C ALA A 263 11.91 -32.12 18.16
N GLN A 264 11.47 -30.89 18.48
CA GLN A 264 10.26 -30.66 19.27
C GLN A 264 9.51 -29.43 18.79
N LEU A 265 8.20 -29.59 18.63
CA LEU A 265 7.23 -28.55 18.34
C LEU A 265 6.16 -28.54 19.45
N LEU A 266 6.04 -27.44 20.17
CA LEU A 266 5.03 -27.27 21.22
C LEU A 266 4.23 -26.00 20.96
N THR A 267 2.91 -26.11 20.93
CA THR A 267 2.00 -24.97 20.76
C THR A 267 1.17 -24.83 22.01
N GLN A 268 1.23 -23.66 22.63
CA GLN A 268 0.41 -23.29 23.77
C GLN A 268 -0.60 -22.22 23.37
N THR A 269 -1.87 -22.48 23.57
CA THR A 269 -2.99 -21.60 23.18
C THR A 269 -3.77 -21.19 24.42
N ASP A 270 -3.98 -19.88 24.62
CA ASP A 270 -4.86 -19.36 25.68
C ASP A 270 -6.31 -19.28 25.19
N MET A 271 -6.99 -20.43 25.16
CA MET A 271 -8.42 -20.48 24.81
C MET A 271 -9.31 -20.00 25.96
N LEU A 272 -8.85 -20.17 27.20
CA LEU A 272 -9.62 -19.84 28.40
C LEU A 272 -9.96 -18.36 28.45
N THR A 273 -8.96 -17.48 28.27
CA THR A 273 -9.19 -16.02 28.30
C THR A 273 -10.14 -15.59 27.19
N SER A 274 -10.00 -16.14 25.98
CA SER A 274 -10.88 -15.83 24.85
C SER A 274 -12.33 -16.26 25.10
N MET A 275 -12.53 -17.44 25.70
CA MET A 275 -13.86 -17.95 26.01
C MET A 275 -14.52 -17.22 27.18
N LEU A 276 -13.76 -16.81 28.19
CA LEU A 276 -14.25 -15.96 29.26
C LEU A 276 -14.71 -14.59 28.76
N ASN A 277 -14.05 -14.03 27.73
CA ASN A 277 -14.47 -12.77 27.12
C ASN A 277 -15.80 -12.89 26.37
N VAL A 278 -16.19 -14.08 25.92
CA VAL A 278 -17.47 -14.33 25.23
C VAL A 278 -18.56 -14.73 26.22
N LEU A 279 -18.25 -15.62 27.16
CA LEU A 279 -19.24 -16.22 28.06
C LEU A 279 -19.40 -15.45 29.37
N HIS A 280 -18.42 -14.63 29.76
CA HIS A 280 -18.42 -13.85 31.01
C HIS A 280 -18.68 -14.66 32.30
N SER A 281 -18.54 -15.99 32.24
CA SER A 281 -18.80 -16.92 33.33
C SER A 281 -17.84 -18.11 33.23
N LEU A 282 -17.11 -18.36 34.31
CA LEU A 282 -16.19 -19.50 34.38
C LEU A 282 -16.96 -20.83 34.43
N GLU A 283 -18.15 -20.84 35.04
CA GLU A 283 -19.03 -22.02 35.07
C GLU A 283 -19.51 -22.38 33.66
N ASP A 284 -19.88 -21.38 32.85
CA ASP A 284 -20.27 -21.58 31.47
C ASP A 284 -19.10 -22.10 30.63
N VAL A 285 -17.90 -21.52 30.80
CA VAL A 285 -16.69 -22.01 30.12
C VAL A 285 -16.40 -23.46 30.53
N SER A 286 -16.45 -23.79 31.82
CA SER A 286 -16.25 -25.16 32.30
C SER A 286 -17.27 -26.11 31.68
N SER A 287 -18.53 -25.69 31.57
CA SER A 287 -19.60 -26.48 30.96
C SER A 287 -19.36 -26.74 29.48
N VAL A 288 -18.91 -25.73 28.73
CA VAL A 288 -18.56 -25.84 27.30
C VAL A 288 -17.40 -26.80 27.05
N PHE A 289 -16.41 -26.86 27.95
CA PHE A 289 -15.24 -27.72 27.77
C PHE A 289 -15.35 -29.10 28.42
N CYS A 290 -16.37 -29.35 29.25
CA CYS A 290 -16.53 -30.61 29.98
C CYS A 290 -16.56 -31.86 29.08
N LYS A 291 -17.14 -31.75 27.87
CA LYS A 291 -17.21 -32.83 26.87
C LYS A 291 -16.76 -32.36 25.49
N ALA A 292 -15.92 -31.32 25.45
CA ALA A 292 -15.36 -30.82 24.21
C ALA A 292 -14.32 -31.80 23.66
N ARG A 293 -14.13 -31.76 22.34
CA ARG A 293 -13.06 -32.50 21.65
C ARG A 293 -11.76 -31.69 21.57
N ILE A 294 -11.79 -30.46 22.06
CA ILE A 294 -10.63 -29.56 22.17
C ILE A 294 -10.41 -29.19 23.64
N THR A 295 -9.17 -28.90 24.01
CA THR A 295 -8.78 -28.57 25.39
C THR A 295 -8.56 -27.07 25.57
N LEU A 296 -8.71 -26.59 26.81
CA LEU A 296 -8.47 -25.18 27.19
C LEU A 296 -7.00 -24.77 27.08
N HIS A 297 -6.10 -25.74 27.21
CA HIS A 297 -4.67 -25.64 27.02
C HIS A 297 -4.22 -26.81 26.13
N GLN A 298 -3.49 -26.50 25.07
CA GLN A 298 -2.67 -27.45 24.33
C GLN A 298 -1.19 -27.21 24.65
#